data_AF-A0A958RZH1-F1
#
_entry.id   AF-A0A958RZH1-F1
#
_cell.length_a   1.000
_cell.length_b   1.000
_cell.length_c   1.000
_cell.angle_alpha   90.00
_cell.angle_beta   90.00
_cell.angle_gamma   90.00
#
_symmetry.space_group_name_H-M   'P 1'
#
loop_
_entity.id
_entity.type
_entity.pdbx_description
1 polymer ?
#
loop_
_entity_poly.entity_id
_entity_poly.type
_entity_poly.pdbx_seq_one_letter_code
_entity_poly.pdbx_strand_id
1 'polypeptide(L)'
;DQDFRTRYRYNLFLNVPLNSKELSPKAYYIALYNELFINGEQGIGDGRTVELFDRNRTYLGLGYVLNSKIRFQLGWMNQKTDVWGKGQWQISMHHNF
;
A
#
# COMPACT_ATOMS: atom_id res chain seq x y z
N ASP A 1 -26.92 -4.93 17.82
CA ASP A 1 -25.54 -5.38 18.08
C ASP A 1 -24.84 -5.71 16.78
N GLN A 2 -23.52 -5.49 16.70
CA GLN A 2 -22.71 -5.94 15.56
C GLN A 2 -21.89 -7.14 16.02
N ASP A 3 -22.12 -8.30 15.39
CA ASP A 3 -21.36 -9.50 15.69
C ASP A 3 -19.87 -9.32 15.40
N PHE A 4 -19.04 -10.08 16.11
CA PHE A 4 -17.60 -10.12 15.89
C PHE A 4 -17.30 -10.39 14.41
N ARG A 5 -16.43 -9.57 13.80
CA ARG A 5 -16.06 -9.71 12.39
C ARG A 5 -14.56 -9.78 12.21
N THR A 6 -14.11 -10.79 11.48
CA THR A 6 -12.70 -10.93 11.12
C THR A 6 -12.39 -10.27 9.78
N ARG A 7 -11.27 -9.54 9.71
CA ARG A 7 -10.74 -8.97 8.47
C ARG A 7 -9.23 -9.20 8.38
N TYR A 8 -8.80 -9.86 7.32
CA TYR A 8 -7.40 -10.07 7.02
C TYR A 8 -6.86 -8.90 6.20
N ARG A 9 -5.66 -8.45 6.56
CA ARG A 9 -4.93 -7.41 5.85
C ARG A 9 -3.53 -7.93 5.54
N TYR A 10 -3.24 -8.10 4.26
CA TYR A 10 -1.92 -8.46 3.78
C TYR A 10 -1.25 -7.23 3.19
N ASN A 11 0.01 -7.04 3.53
CA ASN A 11 0.74 -5.84 3.18
C ASN A 11 2.14 -6.24 2.66
N LEU A 12 2.39 -5.91 1.39
CA LEU A 12 3.62 -6.22 0.67
C LEU A 12 4.32 -4.91 0.28
N PHE A 13 5.54 -4.73 0.77
CA PHE A 13 6.40 -3.60 0.41
C PHE A 13 7.65 -4.10 -0.31
N LEU A 14 7.99 -3.46 -1.43
CA LEU A 14 9.19 -3.75 -2.20
C LEU A 14 9.83 -2.43 -2.65
N ASN A 15 11.10 -2.23 -2.31
CA ASN A 15 11.90 -1.12 -2.80
C ASN A 15 13.02 -1.67 -3.69
N VAL A 16 13.02 -1.30 -4.96
CA VAL A 16 13.99 -1.77 -5.95
C VAL A 16 14.92 -0.61 -6.31
N PRO A 17 16.21 -0.62 -5.91
CA PRO A 17 17.14 0.40 -6.34
C PRO A 17 17.44 0.25 -7.84
N LEU A 18 17.53 1.38 -8.56
CA LEU A 18 17.68 1.39 -10.02
C LEU A 18 19.13 1.62 -10.46
N ASN A 19 19.82 2.55 -9.80
CA ASN A 19 21.16 2.99 -10.17
C ASN A 19 22.25 2.54 -9.18
N SER A 20 21.88 1.73 -8.19
CA SER A 20 22.75 1.26 -7.13
C SER A 20 22.36 -0.16 -6.74
N LYS A 21 23.29 -0.93 -6.18
CA LYS A 21 22.99 -2.25 -5.60
C LYS A 21 22.22 -2.15 -4.28
N GLU A 22 22.33 -1.00 -3.61
CA GLU A 22 21.72 -0.74 -2.31
C GLU A 22 21.03 0.65 -2.30
N LEU A 23 20.17 0.91 -1.32
CA LEU A 23 19.56 2.24 -1.11
C LEU A 23 20.57 3.21 -0.47
N SER A 24 21.64 3.51 -1.20
CA SER A 24 22.72 4.41 -0.81
C SER A 24 22.39 5.88 -1.13
N PRO A 25 23.10 6.86 -0.55
CA PRO A 25 22.92 8.28 -0.89
C PRO A 25 22.99 8.52 -2.40
N LYS A 26 22.06 9.32 -2.92
CA LYS A 26 21.84 9.63 -4.35
C LYS A 26 21.32 8.45 -5.18
N ALA A 27 20.85 7.37 -4.54
CA ALA A 27 20.17 6.29 -5.24
C ALA A 27 18.74 6.67 -5.62
N TYR A 28 18.36 6.34 -6.85
CA TYR A 28 16.97 6.29 -7.30
C TYR A 28 16.43 4.88 -7.08
N TYR A 29 15.18 4.78 -6.64
CA TYR A 29 14.53 3.49 -6.44
C TYR A 29 13.05 3.54 -6.82
N ILE A 30 12.51 2.37 -7.14
CA ILE A 30 11.07 2.19 -7.30
C ILE A 30 10.52 1.67 -5.98
N ALA A 31 9.49 2.33 -5.46
CA ALA A 31 8.73 1.92 -4.30
C ALA A 31 7.42 1.29 -4.77
N LEU A 32 7.30 -0.02 -4.62
CA LEU A 32 6.09 -0.77 -4.89
C LEU A 32 5.48 -1.17 -3.56
N TYR A 33 4.20 -0.90 -3.41
CA TYR A 33 3.45 -1.30 -2.25
C TYR A 33 2.10 -1.86 -2.68
N ASN A 34 1.73 -3.00 -2.12
CA ASN A 34 0.42 -3.58 -2.32
C ASN A 34 -0.19 -4.01 -1.00
N GLU A 35 -1.41 -3.56 -0.73
CA GLU A 35 -2.16 -3.96 0.45
C GLU A 35 -3.54 -4.48 0.08
N LEU A 36 -3.79 -5.70 0.49
CA LEU A 36 -4.97 -6.47 0.19
C LEU A 36 -5.82 -6.66 1.45
N PHE A 37 -7.11 -6.39 1.32
CA PHE A 37 -8.11 -6.53 2.37
C PHE A 37 -9.08 -7.64 2.01
N ILE A 38 -9.15 -8.65 2.86
CA ILE A 38 -10.03 -9.81 2.70
C ILE A 38 -10.93 -9.89 3.94
N ASN A 39 -12.24 -10.00 3.73
CA ASN A 39 -13.18 -10.25 4.82
C ASN A 39 -13.13 -11.74 5.17
N GLY A 40 -12.96 -12.08 6.46
CA GLY A 40 -12.91 -13.47 6.92
C GLY A 40 -14.27 -14.16 6.94
N GLU A 41 -15.35 -13.37 6.99
CA GLU A 41 -16.73 -13.84 7.04
C GLU A 41 -17.56 -13.06 6.00
N GLN A 42 -18.32 -13.78 5.18
CA GLN A 42 -19.21 -13.17 4.17
C GLN A 42 -20.60 -12.88 4.74
N GLY A 43 -21.13 -13.73 5.62
CA GLY A 43 -22.41 -13.50 6.28
C GLY A 43 -22.23 -12.59 7.49
N ILE A 44 -22.88 -11.43 7.50
CA ILE A 44 -22.76 -10.43 8.58
C ILE A 44 -24.04 -10.32 9.43
N GLY A 45 -24.89 -11.36 9.42
CA GLY A 45 -26.19 -11.35 10.08
C GLY A 45 -27.29 -10.64 9.28
N ASP A 46 -28.54 -10.81 9.70
CA ASP A 46 -29.76 -10.22 9.10
C ASP A 46 -29.91 -10.45 7.58
N GLY A 47 -29.45 -11.60 7.06
CA GLY A 47 -29.52 -11.93 5.64
C GLY A 47 -28.62 -11.09 4.73
N ARG A 48 -27.67 -10.32 5.30
CA ARG A 48 -26.73 -9.48 4.55
C ARG A 48 -25.42 -10.21 4.32
N THR A 49 -24.90 -10.10 3.10
CA THR A 49 -23.59 -10.63 2.72
C THR A 49 -22.63 -9.52 2.33
N VAL A 50 -21.35 -9.72 2.62
CA VAL A 50 -20.24 -8.89 2.14
C VAL A 50 -19.34 -9.69 1.23
N GLU A 51 -18.73 -9.01 0.27
CA GLU A 51 -17.78 -9.63 -0.64
C GLU A 51 -16.53 -10.09 0.11
N LEU A 52 -15.96 -11.21 -0.32
CA LEU A 52 -14.72 -11.76 0.23
C LEU A 52 -13.56 -10.75 0.07
N PHE A 53 -13.56 -10.02 -1.04
CA PHE A 53 -12.59 -8.98 -1.35
C PHE A 53 -13.15 -7.61 -0.96
N ASP A 54 -12.54 -6.96 0.04
CA ASP A 54 -12.99 -5.64 0.50
C ASP A 54 -12.32 -4.53 -0.33
N ARG A 55 -11.00 -4.64 -0.50
CA ARG A 55 -10.19 -3.57 -1.11
C ARG A 55 -8.79 -4.03 -1.48
N ASN A 56 -8.22 -3.41 -2.51
CA ASN A 56 -6.80 -3.47 -2.84
C ASN A 56 -6.24 -2.05 -2.99
N ARG A 57 -5.14 -1.77 -2.29
CA ARG A 57 -4.36 -0.54 -2.39
C ARG A 57 -3.04 -0.87 -3.06
N THR A 58 -2.91 -0.49 -4.32
CA THR A 58 -1.66 -0.60 -5.07
C THR A 58 -1.01 0.77 -5.13
N TYR A 59 0.26 0.85 -4.77
CA TYR A 59 1.07 2.04 -4.84
C TYR A 59 2.29 1.76 -5.69
N LEU A 60 2.53 2.69 -6.61
CA LEU A 60 3.72 2.72 -7.44
C LEU A 60 4.33 4.11 -7.31
N GLY A 61 5.55 4.15 -6.79
CA GLY A 61 6.28 5.39 -6.57
C GLY A 61 7.71 5.31 -7.04
N LEU A 62 8.25 6.50 -7.30
CA LEU A 62 9.65 6.73 -7.61
C LEU A 62 10.25 7.49 -6.42
N GLY A 63 11.32 6.93 -5.88
CA GLY A 63 11.99 7.39 -4.70
C GLY A 63 13.41 7.86 -4.98
N TYR A 64 13.87 8.78 -4.14
CA TYR A 64 15.23 9.31 -4.17
C TYR A 64 15.80 9.35 -2.76
N VAL A 65 16.98 8.78 -2.58
CA VAL A 65 17.73 8.82 -1.33
C VAL A 65 18.59 10.08 -1.33
N LEU A 66 18.24 11.08 -0.52
CA LEU A 66 19.03 12.31 -0.44
C LEU A 66 20.35 12.08 0.31
N ASN A 67 20.26 11.42 1.46
CA ASN A 67 21.41 11.04 2.29
C ASN A 67 21.05 9.77 3.09
N SER A 68 21.95 9.30 3.96
CA SER A 68 21.72 8.10 4.78
C SER A 68 20.52 8.22 5.74
N LYS A 69 20.02 9.44 5.98
CA LYS A 69 18.90 9.72 6.89
C LYS A 69 17.59 10.06 6.18
N ILE A 70 17.64 10.72 5.03
CA ILE A 70 16.47 11.30 4.38
C ILE A 70 16.23 10.64 3.02
N ARG A 71 14.99 10.20 2.81
CA ARG A 71 14.49 9.68 1.54
C ARG A 71 13.19 10.36 1.17
N PHE A 72 13.02 10.66 -0.12
CA PHE A 72 11.79 11.19 -0.68
C PHE A 72 11.16 10.15 -1.59
N GLN A 73 9.83 10.12 -1.63
CA GLN A 73 9.07 9.29 -2.56
C GLN A 73 7.91 10.10 -3.12
N LEU A 74 7.76 10.04 -4.44
CA LEU A 74 6.60 10.51 -5.16
C LEU A 74 5.95 9.30 -5.81
N GLY A 75 4.68 9.05 -5.52
CA GLY A 75 4.00 7.92 -6.09
C GLY A 75 2.52 8.13 -6.30
N TRP A 76 1.96 7.21 -7.05
CA TRP A 76 0.54 7.14 -7.33
C TRP A 76 -0.03 5.92 -6.60
N MET A 77 -1.00 6.17 -5.74
CA MET A 77 -1.78 5.15 -5.06
C MET A 77 -3.10 4.96 -5.79
N ASN A 78 -3.40 3.73 -6.14
CA ASN A 78 -4.71 3.31 -6.63
C ASN A 78 -5.38 2.47 -5.54
N GLN A 79 -6.50 2.96 -5.04
CA GLN A 79 -7.37 2.23 -4.13
C GLN A 79 -8.56 1.69 -4.94
N LYS A 80 -8.60 0.37 -5.18
CA LYS A 80 -9.74 -0.32 -5.78
C LYS A 80 -10.53 -1.06 -4.72
N THR A 81 -11.83 -0.83 -4.68
CA THR A 81 -12.82 -1.74 -4.09
C THR A 81 -13.52 -2.48 -5.23
N ASP A 82 -14.39 -3.44 -4.93
CA ASP A 82 -15.06 -4.25 -5.95
C ASP A 82 -15.90 -3.38 -6.93
N VAL A 83 -16.45 -2.28 -6.41
CA VAL A 83 -17.36 -1.40 -7.17
C VAL A 83 -16.68 -0.13 -7.72
N TRP A 84 -15.55 0.31 -7.15
CA TRP A 84 -14.97 1.62 -7.48
C TRP A 84 -13.44 1.65 -7.37
N GLY A 85 -12.77 2.37 -8.27
CA GLY A 85 -11.33 2.67 -8.20
C GLY A 85 -11.03 4.17 -8.08
N LYS A 86 -10.22 4.57 -7.09
CA LYS A 86 -9.74 5.95 -6.94
C LYS A 86 -8.22 6.01 -7.00
N GLY A 87 -7.69 6.82 -7.91
CA GLY A 87 -6.27 7.19 -7.96
C GLY A 87 -5.96 8.43 -7.11
N GLN A 88 -4.83 8.44 -6.44
CA GLN A 88 -4.34 9.53 -5.61
C GLN A 88 -2.82 9.70 -5.81
N TRP A 89 -2.37 10.94 -5.95
CA TRP A 89 -0.95 11.26 -5.89
C TRP A 89 -0.51 11.41 -4.44
N GLN A 90 0.67 10.91 -4.12
CA GLN A 90 1.25 10.95 -2.79
C GLN A 90 2.71 11.38 -2.86
N ILE A 91 3.06 12.26 -1.95
CA ILE A 91 4.43 12.70 -1.70
C ILE A 91 4.74 12.32 -0.26
N SER A 92 5.86 11.65 -0.03
CA SER A 92 6.30 11.27 1.30
C SER A 92 7.78 11.53 1.51
N MET A 93 8.11 11.91 2.74
CA MET A 93 9.48 12.06 3.22
C MET A 93 9.68 11.08 4.37
N HIS A 94 10.76 10.31 4.32
CA HIS A 94 11.13 9.30 5.31
C HIS A 94 12.44 9.70 5.95
N HIS A 95 12.45 9.81 7.28
CA HIS A 95 13.62 10.18 8.08
C HIS A 95 14.02 9.02 9.00
N ASN A 96 15.28 8.59 8.91
CA ASN A 96 15.93 7.66 9.83
C ASN A 96 16.81 8.44 10.82
N PHE A 97 16.66 8.16 12.12
CA PHE A 97 17.40 8.83 13.21
C PHE A 97 18.86 8.37 13.28
#